data_AF-A0A2M7E9L6-F1
#
_entry.id   AF-A0A2M7E9L6-F1
#
_cell.length_a   1.000
_cell.length_b   1.000
_cell.length_c   1.000
_cell.angle_alpha   90.00
_cell.angle_beta   90.00
_cell.angle_gamma   90.00
#
_symmetry.space_group_name_H-M   'P 1'
#
loop_
_entity.id
_entity.type
_entity.pdbx_description
1 polymer ?
#
loop_
_entity_poly.entity_id
_entity_poly.type
_entity_poly.pdbx_seq_one_letter_code
_entity_poly.pdbx_strand_id
1 'polypeptide(L)'
;MSWYERPVRMMRWDYMQNVSKMKDMNLEQLAKMKKEEWHINCEWIVGTPGAAPGLGFQTTFKAEGFERYQGFENFDALREYLPYAHQYGIKLLVYLNMHWYSYEFAKKHPDWE
;
A
#
# COMPACT_ATOMS: atom_id res chain seq x y z
N MET A 1 2.35 -5.46 25.03
CA MET A 1 0.98 -5.77 24.57
C MET A 1 0.85 -5.14 23.19
N SER A 2 1.05 -5.91 22.11
CA SER A 2 1.10 -5.40 20.72
C SER A 2 -0.01 -6.04 19.88
N TRP A 3 -0.18 -5.62 18.61
CA TRP A 3 -1.45 -5.30 17.92
C TRP A 3 -1.73 -3.79 18.06
N TYR A 4 -0.69 -3.01 17.77
CA TYR A 4 -0.69 -1.56 17.57
C TYR A 4 -1.22 -0.68 18.72
N GLU A 5 -1.34 -1.26 19.92
CA GLU A 5 -1.15 -0.66 21.26
C GLU A 5 -2.15 0.40 21.75
N ARG A 6 -3.45 0.05 21.65
CA ARG A 6 -4.65 0.51 22.42
C ARG A 6 -4.68 2.00 22.91
N PRO A 7 -5.46 2.88 22.23
CA PRO A 7 -6.22 2.59 21.04
C PRO A 7 -5.29 2.44 19.84
N VAL A 8 -5.69 1.51 19.01
CA VAL A 8 -5.47 1.56 17.58
C VAL A 8 -5.73 2.97 17.05
N ARG A 9 -4.73 3.57 16.41
CA ARG A 9 -4.87 4.83 15.67
C ARG A 9 -4.36 4.56 14.27
N MET A 10 -5.28 4.01 13.47
CA MET A 10 -5.02 3.63 12.09
C MET A 10 -5.31 4.80 11.15
N MET A 11 -4.35 5.13 10.30
CA MET A 11 -4.57 6.00 9.16
C MET A 11 -4.64 5.18 7.89
N ARG A 12 -5.64 5.44 7.06
CA ARG A 12 -5.61 5.08 5.63
C ARG A 12 -5.42 6.38 4.87
N TRP A 13 -4.27 6.52 4.22
CA TRP A 13 -4.01 7.66 3.36
C TRP A 13 -3.92 7.18 1.92
N ASP A 14 -4.99 7.39 1.18
CA ASP A 14 -5.10 6.95 -0.20
C ASP A 14 -4.92 8.15 -1.14
N TYR A 15 -4.06 8.01 -2.13
CA TYR A 15 -3.91 9.01 -3.20
C TYR A 15 -4.81 8.69 -4.39
N MET A 16 -5.72 7.72 -4.25
CA MET A 16 -6.65 7.23 -5.26
C MET A 16 -5.93 6.95 -6.59
N GLN A 17 -6.21 7.73 -7.63
CA GLN A 17 -5.60 7.56 -8.94
C GLN A 17 -4.14 8.05 -9.02
N ASN A 18 -3.66 8.78 -8.01
CA ASN A 18 -2.32 9.37 -8.00
C ASN A 18 -1.40 8.73 -6.95
N VAL A 19 -1.44 7.39 -6.82
CA VAL A 19 -0.51 6.66 -5.94
C VAL A 19 0.95 6.98 -6.27
N SER A 20 1.26 7.29 -7.53
CA SER A 20 2.58 7.72 -7.99
C SER A 20 3.13 8.95 -7.27
N LYS A 21 2.26 9.82 -6.73
CA LYS A 21 2.67 11.01 -5.97
C LYS A 21 3.66 10.69 -4.85
N MET A 22 3.58 9.50 -4.27
CA MET A 22 4.49 9.06 -3.21
C MET A 22 5.98 9.12 -3.62
N LYS A 23 6.29 8.98 -4.91
CA LYS A 23 7.66 9.03 -5.45
C LYS A 23 8.30 10.40 -5.33
N ASP A 24 7.48 11.45 -5.34
CA ASP A 24 7.93 12.84 -5.32
C ASP A 24 7.89 13.43 -3.90
N MET A 25 7.49 12.64 -2.91
CA MET A 25 7.35 13.08 -1.53
C MET A 25 8.60 12.83 -0.71
N ASN A 26 8.83 13.70 0.27
CA ASN A 26 9.75 13.39 1.36
C ASN A 26 9.09 12.37 2.29
N LEU A 27 9.46 11.10 2.15
CA LEU A 27 8.90 9.97 2.87
C LEU A 27 9.16 10.03 4.39
N GLU A 28 10.31 10.54 4.80
CA GLU A 28 10.60 10.75 6.22
C GLU A 28 9.67 11.79 6.82
N GLN A 29 9.55 12.96 6.17
CA GLN A 29 8.67 14.03 6.62
C GLN A 29 7.22 13.58 6.65
N LEU A 30 6.81 12.74 5.70
CA LEU A 30 5.48 12.12 5.68
C LEU A 30 5.26 11.22 6.90
N ALA A 31 6.20 10.33 7.23
CA ALA A 31 6.10 9.47 8.41
C ALA A 31 6.11 10.28 9.72
N LYS A 32 6.98 11.29 9.80
CA LYS A 32 7.06 12.21 10.94
C LYS A 32 5.74 12.94 11.16
N MET A 33 5.18 13.57 10.12
CA MET A 33 3.90 14.27 10.20
C MET A 33 2.78 13.35 10.66
N LYS A 34 2.67 12.14 10.10
CA LYS A 34 1.66 11.15 10.54
C LYS A 34 1.81 10.76 12.01
N LYS A 35 3.05 10.67 12.50
CA LYS A 35 3.32 10.33 13.90
C LYS A 35 3.08 11.50 14.85
N GLU A 36 3.59 12.68 14.53
CA GLU A 36 3.65 13.81 15.44
C GLU A 36 2.38 14.66 15.41
N GLU A 37 1.76 14.81 14.24
CA GLU A 37 0.55 15.63 14.09
C GLU A 37 -0.73 14.79 14.17
N TRP A 38 -0.73 13.60 13.55
CA TRP A 38 -1.91 12.71 13.54
C TRP A 38 -1.86 11.61 14.61
N HIS A 39 -0.74 11.49 15.33
CA HIS A 39 -0.55 10.56 16.43
C HIS A 39 -0.78 9.09 16.09
N ILE A 40 -0.60 8.68 14.83
CA ILE A 40 -0.90 7.30 14.42
C ILE A 40 0.11 6.30 15.00
N ASN A 41 -0.32 5.05 15.11
CA ASN A 41 0.53 3.91 15.45
C ASN A 41 0.44 2.78 14.42
N CYS A 42 -0.49 2.88 13.48
CA CYS A 42 -0.66 1.95 12.38
C CYS A 42 -1.08 2.71 11.12
N GLU A 43 -0.62 2.25 9.97
CA GLU A 43 -0.99 2.80 8.68
C GLU A 43 -1.38 1.69 7.71
N TRP A 44 -2.44 1.96 6.95
CA TRP A 44 -2.87 1.18 5.81
C TRP A 44 -2.23 1.75 4.54
N ILE A 45 -1.23 1.05 4.00
CA ILE A 45 -0.56 1.43 2.75
C ILE A 45 -1.16 0.68 1.57
N VAL A 46 -1.35 1.38 0.45
CA VAL A 46 -1.91 0.80 -0.78
C VAL A 46 -0.90 -0.17 -1.40
N GLY A 47 -1.21 -1.46 -1.34
CA GLY A 47 -0.47 -2.51 -2.03
C GLY A 47 -1.01 -2.76 -3.43
N THR A 48 -2.29 -3.08 -3.56
CA THR A 48 -3.01 -3.16 -4.86
C THR A 48 -3.80 -1.88 -5.12
N PRO A 49 -3.73 -1.30 -6.33
CA PRO A 49 -4.42 -0.06 -6.66
C PRO A 49 -5.89 -0.29 -6.99
N GLY A 50 -6.79 0.30 -6.19
CA GLY A 50 -8.21 0.50 -6.48
C GLY A 50 -9.05 -0.76 -6.78
N ALA A 51 -10.35 -0.58 -7.00
CA ALA A 51 -11.26 -1.66 -7.42
C ALA A 51 -11.46 -1.68 -8.94
N ALA A 52 -11.58 -0.51 -9.58
CA ALA A 52 -11.68 -0.37 -11.03
C ALA A 52 -10.29 -0.05 -11.61
N PRO A 53 -9.90 -0.62 -12.77
CA PRO A 53 -10.62 -1.57 -13.63
C PRO A 53 -10.45 -3.06 -13.27
N GLY A 54 -10.14 -3.41 -12.01
CA GLY A 54 -9.91 -4.80 -11.58
C GLY A 54 -8.42 -5.17 -11.59
N LEU A 55 -7.61 -4.39 -10.88
CA LEU A 55 -6.15 -4.51 -10.84
C LEU A 55 -5.63 -5.29 -9.62
N GLY A 56 -6.43 -6.23 -9.09
CA GLY A 56 -6.03 -7.04 -7.94
C GLY A 56 -4.78 -7.92 -8.19
N PHE A 57 -4.38 -8.09 -9.45
CA PHE A 57 -3.17 -8.81 -9.84
C PHE A 57 -1.92 -7.92 -9.89
N GLN A 58 -2.04 -6.62 -9.62
CA GLN A 58 -0.93 -5.67 -9.69
C GLN A 58 -0.61 -5.07 -8.32
N THR A 59 0.68 -4.86 -8.02
CA THR A 59 1.13 -4.25 -6.77
C THR A 59 2.07 -3.06 -6.98
N THR A 60 2.03 -2.11 -6.02
CA THR A 60 2.92 -0.94 -5.90
C THR A 60 4.30 -1.29 -5.34
N PHE A 61 4.54 -2.57 -5.04
CA PHE A 61 5.77 -3.14 -4.51
C PHE A 61 6.01 -4.53 -5.13
N LYS A 62 7.22 -5.07 -4.99
CA LYS A 62 7.60 -6.34 -5.61
C LYS A 62 7.08 -7.46 -4.72
N ALA A 63 6.19 -8.28 -5.28
CA ALA A 63 5.64 -9.46 -4.66
C ALA A 63 5.61 -10.60 -5.68
N GLU A 64 5.88 -11.82 -5.22
CA GLU A 64 5.73 -13.02 -6.05
C GLU A 64 4.25 -13.25 -6.37
N GLY A 65 3.94 -13.63 -7.61
CA GLY A 65 2.57 -13.82 -8.08
C GLY A 65 1.82 -12.54 -8.48
N PHE A 66 2.42 -11.36 -8.34
CA PHE A 66 1.85 -10.08 -8.75
C PHE A 66 2.67 -9.41 -9.85
N GLU A 67 1.97 -8.76 -10.78
CA GLU A 67 2.58 -7.82 -11.72
C GLU A 67 2.88 -6.47 -11.05
N ARG A 68 3.83 -5.70 -11.59
CA ARG A 68 4.07 -4.34 -11.10
C ARG A 68 3.00 -3.39 -11.63
N TYR A 69 2.43 -2.58 -10.74
CA TYR A 69 1.56 -1.49 -11.14
C TYR A 69 2.32 -0.45 -11.97
N GLN A 70 1.66 0.09 -12.98
CA GLN A 70 2.28 1.00 -13.94
C GLN A 70 2.90 2.22 -13.24
N GLY A 71 4.14 2.53 -13.64
CA GLY A 71 4.95 3.61 -13.09
C GLY A 71 5.75 3.20 -11.86
N PHE A 72 5.47 2.07 -11.22
CA PHE A 72 6.18 1.60 -10.03
C PHE A 72 7.28 0.59 -10.38
N GLU A 73 7.72 0.49 -11.62
CA GLU A 73 8.73 -0.47 -12.07
C GLU A 73 10.07 -0.27 -11.36
N ASN A 74 10.42 1.00 -11.09
CA ASN A 74 11.68 1.41 -10.45
C ASN A 74 11.48 1.98 -9.03
N PHE A 75 10.30 1.78 -8.43
CA PHE A 75 10.00 2.29 -7.09
C PHE A 75 9.14 1.30 -6.32
N ASP A 76 9.64 0.78 -5.20
CA ASP A 76 8.94 -0.18 -4.36
C ASP A 76 8.29 0.53 -3.18
N ALA A 77 7.02 0.92 -3.32
CA ALA A 77 6.35 1.81 -2.35
C ALA A 77 6.43 1.32 -0.90
N LEU A 78 6.33 0.00 -0.70
CA LEU A 78 6.45 -0.60 0.62
C LEU A 78 7.89 -0.49 1.14
N ARG A 79 8.87 -0.98 0.38
CA ARG A 79 10.28 -1.06 0.86
C ARG A 79 10.93 0.31 1.00
N GLU A 80 10.57 1.26 0.14
CA GLU A 80 11.03 2.65 0.23
C GLU A 80 10.46 3.36 1.46
N TYR A 81 9.20 3.09 1.83
CA TYR A 81 8.57 3.78 2.96
C TYR A 81 8.79 3.12 4.32
N LEU A 82 8.94 1.79 4.35
CA LEU A 82 9.09 0.98 5.55
C LEU A 82 10.13 1.50 6.57
N PRO A 83 11.38 1.86 6.17
CA PRO A 83 12.37 2.32 7.15
C PRO A 83 11.93 3.60 7.88
N TYR A 84 11.32 4.55 7.17
CA TYR A 84 10.81 5.79 7.75
C TYR A 84 9.61 5.54 8.67
N ALA A 85 8.64 4.73 8.25
CA ALA A 85 7.51 4.37 9.11
C ALA A 85 7.98 3.70 10.41
N HIS A 86 8.95 2.79 10.32
CA HIS A 86 9.51 2.08 11.47
C HIS A 86 10.30 3.00 12.42
N GLN A 87 11.04 3.97 11.89
CA GLN A 87 11.75 4.98 12.71
C GLN A 87 10.80 5.71 13.68
N TYR A 88 9.55 5.96 13.25
CA TYR A 88 8.53 6.64 14.06
C TYR A 88 7.56 5.67 14.79
N GLY A 89 7.85 4.37 14.78
CA GLY A 89 7.04 3.35 15.46
C GLY A 89 5.66 3.11 14.82
N ILE A 90 5.49 3.41 13.52
CA ILE A 90 4.27 3.16 12.77
C ILE A 90 4.31 1.74 12.20
N LYS A 91 3.26 0.94 12.42
CA LYS A 91 3.11 -0.38 11.81
C LYS A 91 2.41 -0.27 10.46
N LEU A 92 3.02 -0.82 9.41
CA LEU A 92 2.41 -0.84 8.07
C LEU A 92 1.58 -2.11 7.88
N LEU A 93 0.33 -1.94 7.44
CA LEU A 93 -0.53 -2.98 6.92
C LEU A 93 -0.73 -2.74 5.43
N VAL A 94 -0.34 -3.71 4.62
CA VAL A 94 -0.42 -3.59 3.15
C VAL A 94 -1.81 -4.03 2.69
N TYR A 95 -2.51 -3.14 1.99
CA TYR A 95 -3.78 -3.48 1.36
C TYR A 95 -3.56 -4.30 0.09
N LEU A 96 -4.09 -5.53 0.05
CA LEU A 96 -4.14 -6.34 -1.16
C LEU A 96 -5.59 -6.72 -1.46
N ASN A 97 -6.02 -6.51 -2.70
CA ASN A 97 -7.26 -7.05 -3.22
C ASN A 97 -7.08 -8.56 -3.45
N MET A 98 -7.96 -9.36 -2.85
CA MET A 98 -7.93 -10.81 -3.03
C MET A 98 -8.70 -11.31 -4.26
N HIS A 99 -9.68 -10.55 -4.75
CA HIS A 99 -10.64 -11.04 -5.75
C HIS A 99 -11.10 -9.99 -6.77
N TRP A 100 -10.61 -8.74 -6.68
CA TRP A 100 -10.98 -7.68 -7.63
C TRP A 100 -10.14 -7.74 -8.89
N TYR A 101 -10.44 -8.71 -9.75
CA TYR A 101 -9.80 -8.90 -11.05
C TYR A 101 -10.68 -8.41 -12.19
N SER A 102 -10.05 -7.87 -13.23
CA SER A 102 -10.75 -7.55 -14.49
C SER A 102 -11.22 -8.84 -15.16
N TYR A 103 -12.31 -8.79 -15.92
CA TYR A 103 -12.76 -9.95 -16.69
C TYR A 103 -11.69 -10.47 -17.67
N GLU A 104 -10.90 -9.58 -18.26
CA GLU A 104 -9.80 -9.97 -19.16
C GLU A 104 -8.67 -10.70 -18.42
N PHE A 105 -8.42 -10.36 -17.16
CA PHE A 105 -7.51 -11.13 -16.31
C PHE A 105 -8.12 -12.49 -15.96
N ALA A 106 -9.37 -12.53 -15.49
CA ALA A 106 -10.06 -13.76 -15.11
C ALA A 106 -10.13 -14.79 -16.26
N LYS A 107 -10.34 -14.35 -17.52
CA LYS A 107 -10.32 -15.22 -18.71
C LYS A 107 -9.01 -15.99 -18.91
N LYS A 108 -7.88 -15.48 -18.37
CA LYS A 108 -6.57 -16.16 -18.43
C LYS A 108 -6.41 -17.22 -17.34
N HIS A 109 -7.28 -17.20 -16.34
CA HIS A 109 -7.28 -18.08 -15.17
C HIS A 109 -8.67 -18.72 -14.98
N PRO A 110 -9.16 -19.49 -15.97
CA PRO A 110 -10.50 -20.07 -15.95
C PRO A 110 -10.70 -21.12 -14.84
N ASP A 111 -9.62 -21.55 -14.18
CA ASP A 111 -9.58 -22.53 -13.11
C ASP A 111 -9.66 -21.92 -11.69
N TRP A 112 -9.79 -20.59 -11.58
CA TRP A 112 -9.85 -19.89 -10.29
C TRP A 112 -11.28 -19.71 -9.74
N GLU A 113 -12.31 -20.18 -10.46
CA GLU A 113 -13.72 -20.19 -10.03
C GLU A 113 -14.15 -21.51 -9.36
#